data_AF-W4EVY2-F1
#
_entry.id   AF-W4EVY2-F1
#
_cell.length_a   1.000
_cell.length_b   1.000
_cell.length_c   1.000
_cell.angle_alpha   90.00
_cell.angle_beta   90.00
_cell.angle_gamma   90.00
#
_symmetry.space_group_name_H-M   'P 1'
#
loop_
_entity.id
_entity.type
_entity.pdbx_description
1 polymer ?
#
loop_
_entity_poly.entity_id
_entity_poly.type
_entity_poly.pdbx_seq_one_letter_code
_entity_poly.pdbx_strand_id
1 'polypeptide(L)' 'MAPIGMEYSSKKGYQLIHECLQCGKVGKNKVAINTIQEDQLISFMKSVV' A
#
# COMPACT_ATOMS: atom_id res chain seq x y z
N MET A 1 -10.75 11.01 -5.60
CA MET A 1 -9.48 11.15 -4.86
C MET A 1 -8.37 11.32 -5.88
N ALA A 2 -7.40 12.20 -5.62
CA ALA A 2 -6.22 12.38 -6.46
C ALA A 2 -4.94 12.22 -5.60
N PRO A 3 -3.87 11.61 -6.13
CA PRO A 3 -2.59 11.55 -5.44
C PRO A 3 -1.96 12.94 -5.41
N ILE A 4 -1.49 13.36 -4.24
CA ILE A 4 -0.88 14.69 -4.04
C ILE A 4 0.52 14.62 -3.45
N GLY A 5 1.01 13.42 -3.11
CA GLY A 5 2.37 13.24 -2.63
C GLY A 5 2.62 11.86 -2.04
N MET A 6 3.84 11.65 -1.56
CA MET A 6 4.24 10.44 -0.83
C MET A 6 5.03 10.81 0.41
N GLU A 7 4.92 9.98 1.44
CA GLU A 7 5.74 10.10 2.65
C GLU A 7 6.22 8.72 3.11
N TYR A 8 7.23 8.71 3.96
CA TYR A 8 7.73 7.51 4.60
C TYR A 8 7.63 7.64 6.13
N SER A 9 7.27 6.55 6.80
CA SER A 9 7.39 6.45 8.27
C SER A 9 7.96 5.10 8.67
N SER A 10 8.77 5.06 9.73
CA SER A 10 9.37 3.82 10.22
C SER A 10 8.34 2.76 10.63
N LYS A 11 7.18 3.16 11.18
CA LYS A 11 6.12 2.23 11.61
C LYS A 11 5.23 1.73 10.47
N LYS A 12 5.04 2.53 9.41
CA LYS A 12 4.03 2.26 8.37
C LYS A 12 4.60 2.09 6.97
N GLY A 13 5.89 2.31 6.77
CA GLY A 13 6.54 2.30 5.47
C GLY A 13 6.13 3.49 4.62
N TYR A 14 6.19 3.30 3.30
CA TYR A 14 5.72 4.29 2.33
C TYR A 14 4.20 4.46 2.40
N GLN A 15 3.75 5.71 2.33
CA GLN A 15 2.35 6.07 2.32
C GLN A 15 2.06 7.04 1.17
N LEU A 16 1.00 6.76 0.42
CA LEU A 16 0.47 7.65 -0.61
C LEU A 16 -0.47 8.67 0.04
N ILE A 17 -0.16 9.95 -0.12
CA ILE A 17 -1.02 11.06 0.30
C ILE A 17 -2.00 11.35 -0.82
N HIS A 18 -3.29 11.43 -0.49
CA HIS A 18 -4.34 11.71 -1.45
C HIS A 18 -5.30 12.77 -0.93
N GLU A 19 -5.93 13.49 -1.85
CA GLU A 19 -6.95 14.49 -1.56
C GLU A 19 -8.28 14.09 -2.20
N CYS A 20 -9.37 14.28 -1.46
CA CYS A 20 -10.71 14.15 -2.02
C CYS A 20 -11.04 15.38 -2.87
N LEU A 21 -11.20 15.19 -4.19
CA LEU A 21 -11.56 16.26 -5.12
C LEU A 21 -12.93 16.91 -4.86
N GLN A 22 -13.81 16.29 -4.06
CA GLN A 22 -15.12 16.86 -3.73
C GLN A 22 -15.15 17.65 -2.41
N CYS A 23 -14.37 17.25 -1.40
CA CYS A 23 -14.43 17.86 -0.07
C CYS A 23 -13.07 18.35 0.48
N GLY A 24 -11.98 18.20 -0.28
CA GLY A 24 -10.63 18.63 0.12
C GLY A 24 -9.98 17.81 1.23
N LYS A 25 -10.63 16.75 1.74
CA LYS A 25 -10.08 15.94 2.82
C LYS A 25 -8.80 15.23 2.36
N VAL A 26 -7.72 15.41 3.13
CA VAL A 26 -6.44 14.75 2.93
C VAL A 26 -6.38 13.46 3.75
N GLY A 27 -5.99 12.37 3.09
CA GLY A 27 -5.82 11.05 3.68
C GLY A 27 -4.52 10.38 3.24
N LYS A 28 -4.20 9.26 3.89
CA LYS A 28 -2.96 8.51 3.67
C LYS A 28 -3.25 7.02 3.60
N ASN A 29 -2.77 6.37 2.54
CA ASN A 29 -2.85 4.91 2.39
C ASN A 29 -1.45 4.31 2.47
N LYS A 30 -1.29 3.21 3.22
CA LYS A 30 -0.03 2.44 3.19
C LYS A 30 0.15 1.81 1.80
N VAL A 31 1.35 1.90 1.27
CA VAL A 31 1.71 1.22 0.02
C VAL A 31 1.95 -0.26 0.31
N ALA A 32 1.36 -1.13 -0.50
CA ALA A 32 1.66 -2.55 -0.47
C ALA A 32 3.08 -2.77 -1.01
N ILE A 33 3.93 -3.40 -0.22
CA ILE A 33 5.27 -3.85 -0.61
C ILE A 33 5.24 -5.37 -0.84
N ASN A 34 6.17 -5.90 -1.64
CA ASN A 34 6.26 -7.33 -1.96
C ASN A 34 4.94 -7.89 -2.55
N THR A 35 4.42 -7.22 -3.57
CA THR A 35 3.10 -7.51 -4.16
C THR A 35 3.07 -8.77 -5.05
N ILE A 36 4.22 -9.38 -5.31
CA ILE A 36 4.31 -10.62 -6.08
C ILE A 36 4.04 -11.76 -5.12
N GLN A 37 2.85 -12.36 -5.23
CA GLN A 37 2.44 -13.53 -4.45
C GLN A 37 2.04 -14.64 -5.43
N GLU A 38 2.43 -15.87 -5.13
CA GLU A 38 2.07 -17.06 -5.91
C GLU A 38 0.55 -17.32 -5.81
N ASP A 39 -0.13 -17.48 -6.95
CA ASP A 39 -1.57 -17.76 -6.99
C ASP A 39 -1.89 -19.19 -6.50
N GLN A 40 -0.96 -20.12 -6.70
CA GLN A 40 -1.11 -21.51 -6.25
C GLN A 40 -0.83 -21.61 -4.75
N LEU A 41 -1.90 -21.55 -3.95
CA LEU A 41 -1.82 -21.57 -2.48
C LEU A 41 -0.96 -22.71 -1.92
N ILE A 42 -1.06 -23.92 -2.49
CA ILE A 42 -0.26 -25.08 -2.03
C ILE A 42 1.24 -24.85 -2.29
N SER A 43 1.60 -24.29 -3.44
CA SER A 43 2.98 -23.95 -3.78
C SER A 43 3.51 -22.82 -2.92
N PHE A 44 2.69 -21.79 -2.69
CA PHE A 44 3.00 -20.70 -1.77
C PHE A 44 3.34 -21.23 -0.37
N MET A 45 2.49 -22.08 0.20
CA MET A 45 2.70 -22.63 1.54
C MET A 45 4.00 -23.42 1.67
N LYS A 46 4.42 -24.15 0.63
CA LYS A 46 5.70 -24.86 0.62
C LYS A 46 6.92 -23.94 0.56
N SER A 47 6.79 -22.75 0.00
CA SER A 47 7.88 -21.77 -0.14
C SER A 47 8.18 -20.99 1.15
N VAL A 48 7.26 -21.03 2.12
CA VAL A 48 7.34 -20.27 3.38
C VAL A 48 7.87 -21.12 4.54
N VAL A 49 7.92 -22.46 4.39
CA VAL A 49 8.38 -23.42 5.40
C VAL A 49 9.85 -23.77 5.22
#